data_AF-A0A1J3E5R2-F1
#
_entry.id   AF-A0A1J3E5R2-F1
#
_cell.length_a   1.000
_cell.length_b   1.000
_cell.length_c   1.000
_cell.angle_alpha   90.00
_cell.angle_beta   90.00
_cell.angle_gamma   90.00
#
_symmetry.space_group_name_H-M   'P 1'
#
loop_
_entity.id
_entity.type
_entity.pdbx_description
1 polymer ?
#
loop_
_entity_poly.entity_id
_entity_poly.type
_entity_poly.pdbx_seq_one_letter_code
_entity_poly.pdbx_strand_id
1 'polypeptide(L)'
;KLADSLDGCVAEYFKKKDLSTNENEDEESNVKLQGFKCVLNSKGTEESMANLARWEPAHGSFNFRHPWKLYVKIGAAMRRCAYCLENLSICINYETEAPDQVKK
;
A
#
# COMPACT_ATOMS: atom_id res chain seq x y z
N LYS A 1 -1.20 -0.55 7.55
CA LYS A 1 -1.48 -1.10 6.20
C LYS A 1 -0.39 -0.74 5.20
N LEU A 2 -0.22 0.53 4.77
CA LEU A 2 0.86 0.88 3.84
C LEU A 2 2.25 0.65 4.43
N ALA A 3 2.48 1.07 5.68
CA ALA A 3 3.74 0.86 6.38
C ALA A 3 4.03 -0.65 6.52
N ASP A 4 3.09 -1.40 7.11
CA ASP A 4 3.22 -2.85 7.27
C ASP A 4 3.49 -3.59 5.94
N SER A 5 2.83 -3.17 4.84
CA SER A 5 3.09 -3.73 3.52
C SER A 5 4.46 -3.36 2.96
N LEU A 6 4.94 -2.13 3.19
CA LEU A 6 6.30 -1.73 2.83
C LEU A 6 7.34 -2.54 3.59
N ASP A 7 7.18 -2.66 4.91
CA ASP A 7 8.08 -3.43 5.77
C ASP A 7 8.13 -4.90 5.33
N GLY A 8 6.97 -5.49 5.01
CA GLY A 8 6.89 -6.83 4.43
C GLY A 8 7.65 -6.93 3.11
N CYS A 9 7.46 -5.98 2.20
CA CYS A 9 8.07 -5.99 0.86
C CYS A 9 9.60 -5.91 0.94
N VAL A 10 10.09 -5.06 1.86
CA VAL A 10 11.52 -4.92 2.14
C VAL A 10 12.09 -6.20 2.75
N ALA A 11 11.40 -6.80 3.73
CA ALA A 11 11.83 -8.06 4.33
C ALA A 11 11.92 -9.19 3.28
N GLU A 12 10.92 -9.31 2.40
CA GLU A 12 10.90 -10.31 1.33
C GLU A 12 12.06 -10.11 0.34
N TYR A 13 12.33 -8.86 -0.06
CA TYR A 13 13.43 -8.53 -0.97
C TYR A 13 14.79 -8.96 -0.40
N PHE A 14 15.07 -8.63 0.86
CA PHE A 14 16.33 -9.01 1.48
C PHE A 14 16.41 -10.52 1.77
N LYS A 15 15.30 -11.15 2.18
CA LYS A 15 15.25 -12.61 2.37
C LYS A 15 15.56 -13.36 1.07
N LYS A 16 15.02 -12.91 -0.07
CA LYS A 16 15.28 -13.50 -1.40
C LYS A 16 16.75 -13.37 -1.83
N LYS A 17 17.43 -12.29 -1.41
CA LYS A 17 18.84 -12.04 -1.70
C LYS A 17 19.79 -12.95 -0.90
N ASP A 18 19.40 -13.29 0.33
CA ASP A 18 20.12 -14.18 1.24
C ASP A 18 19.65 -15.63 1.02
N LEU A 19 20.01 -16.21 -0.12
CA LEU A 19 19.50 -17.49 -0.64
C LEU A 19 19.88 -18.70 0.25
N SER A 20 19.16 -18.96 1.35
CA SER A 20 19.28 -20.20 2.13
C SER A 20 18.13 -20.54 3.10
N THR A 21 16.86 -20.21 2.87
CA THR A 21 15.80 -20.71 3.76
C THR A 21 14.47 -20.99 3.06
N ASN A 22 14.20 -22.30 2.97
CA ASN A 22 12.93 -23.04 2.90
C ASN A 22 11.66 -22.25 2.51
N GLU A 23 11.03 -22.76 1.46
CA GLU A 23 9.79 -22.32 0.78
C GLU A 23 8.51 -22.37 1.64
N ASN A 24 8.63 -22.36 2.96
CA ASN A 24 7.50 -22.43 3.89
C ASN A 24 7.40 -21.13 4.70
N GLU A 25 6.97 -20.03 4.08
CA GLU A 25 6.56 -18.84 4.84
C GLU A 25 5.11 -18.49 4.57
N ASP A 26 4.28 -18.97 5.49
CA ASP A 26 3.04 -18.43 6.05
C ASP A 26 2.23 -17.47 5.17
N GLU A 27 1.04 -17.93 4.77
CA GLU A 27 -0.07 -17.14 4.21
C GLU A 27 -0.29 -15.78 4.90
N GLU A 28 -0.02 -15.68 6.21
CA GLU A 28 -0.15 -14.43 6.96
C GLU A 28 0.84 -13.34 6.53
N SER A 29 2.04 -13.71 6.08
CA SER A 29 3.05 -12.77 5.56
C SER A 29 2.63 -12.19 4.21
N ASN A 30 2.04 -13.02 3.35
CA ASN A 30 1.53 -12.66 2.03
C ASN A 30 0.31 -11.73 2.14
N VAL A 31 -0.55 -11.97 3.14
CA VAL A 31 -1.67 -11.08 3.49
C VAL A 31 -1.19 -9.71 3.99
N LYS A 32 -0.12 -9.64 4.79
CA LYS A 32 0.48 -8.36 5.24
C LYS A 32 1.16 -7.61 4.09
N LEU A 33 1.88 -8.33 3.22
CA LEU A 33 2.51 -7.82 2.00
C LEU A 33 1.53 -7.12 1.07
N GLN A 34 0.35 -7.71 0.85
CA GLN A 34 -0.66 -7.16 -0.07
C GLN A 34 -1.69 -6.24 0.62
N GLY A 35 -1.49 -5.90 1.89
CA GLY A 35 -2.36 -5.00 2.64
C GLY A 35 -2.59 -3.64 1.98
N PHE A 36 -1.65 -3.16 1.15
CA PHE A 36 -1.78 -1.94 0.36
C PHE A 36 -2.90 -2.00 -0.70
N LYS A 37 -3.34 -3.18 -1.15
CA LYS A 37 -4.41 -3.32 -2.17
C LYS A 37 -5.73 -2.70 -1.72
N CYS A 38 -6.04 -2.72 -0.44
CA CYS A 38 -7.25 -2.05 0.06
C CYS A 38 -7.17 -0.52 -0.07
N VAL A 39 -5.97 0.06 -0.07
CA VAL A 39 -5.74 1.50 -0.30
C VAL A 39 -5.92 1.84 -1.78
N LEU A 40 -5.51 0.96 -2.70
CA LEU A 40 -5.78 1.16 -4.14
C LEU A 40 -7.28 1.28 -4.43
N ASN A 41 -8.09 0.46 -3.77
CA ASN A 41 -9.54 0.43 -3.95
C ASN A 41 -10.32 1.46 -3.10
N SER A 42 -9.64 2.33 -2.33
CA SER A 42 -10.30 3.23 -1.37
C SER A 42 -10.91 4.51 -1.99
N LYS A 43 -10.66 4.80 -3.27
CA LYS A 43 -11.03 6.09 -3.88
C LYS A 43 -12.52 6.42 -3.72
N GLY A 44 -13.40 5.50 -4.10
CA GLY A 44 -14.84 5.75 -4.09
C GLY A 44 -15.40 5.95 -2.69
N THR A 45 -14.91 5.19 -1.70
CA THR A 45 -15.35 5.30 -0.31
C THR A 45 -14.89 6.62 0.31
N GLU A 46 -13.65 7.04 0.06
CA GLU A 46 -13.12 8.32 0.54
C GLU A 46 -13.85 9.52 -0.08
N GLU A 47 -14.11 9.50 -1.39
CA GLU A 47 -14.87 10.56 -2.06
C GLU A 47 -16.30 10.65 -1.52
N SER A 48 -16.95 9.50 -1.30
CA SER A 48 -18.28 9.43 -0.68
C SER A 48 -18.28 10.01 0.74
N MET A 49 -17.34 9.59 1.60
CA MET A 49 -17.22 10.12 2.96
C MET A 49 -16.98 11.64 2.98
N ALA A 50 -16.08 12.15 2.14
CA ALA A 50 -15.83 13.59 2.07
C ALA A 50 -17.05 14.39 1.57
N ASN A 51 -17.86 13.80 0.69
CA ASN A 51 -19.11 14.39 0.24
C ASN A 51 -20.18 14.42 1.34
N LEU A 52 -20.29 13.35 2.13
CA LEU A 52 -21.21 13.29 3.27
C LEU A 52 -20.80 14.27 4.37
N ALA A 53 -19.52 14.27 4.76
CA ALA A 53 -18.98 15.13 5.80
C ALA A 53 -19.13 16.63 5.48
N ARG A 54 -19.19 17.00 4.20
CA ARG A 54 -19.45 18.38 3.76
C ARG A 54 -20.78 18.95 4.28
N TRP A 55 -21.76 18.09 4.57
CA TRP A 55 -23.07 18.48 5.09
C TRP A 55 -23.14 18.49 6.62
N GLU A 56 -22.09 18.07 7.31
CA GLU A 56 -22.09 18.05 8.77
C GLU A 56 -22.09 19.46 9.35
N PRO A 57 -22.92 19.73 10.38
CA PRO A 57 -22.83 20.97 11.13
C PRO A 57 -21.49 21.01 11.87
N ALA A 58 -21.07 22.22 12.25
CA ALA A 58 -19.86 22.41 13.03
C ALA A 58 -19.96 21.67 14.37
N HIS A 59 -18.96 20.85 14.71
CA HIS A 59 -18.93 20.08 15.95
C HIS A 59 -17.49 19.75 16.37
N GLY A 60 -17.20 19.78 17.68
CA GLY A 60 -15.88 19.44 18.22
C GLY A 60 -14.75 20.21 17.53
N SER A 61 -13.81 19.47 16.92
CA SER A 61 -12.68 20.05 16.16
C SER A 61 -13.03 20.40 14.70
N PHE A 62 -14.22 20.03 14.24
CA PHE A 62 -14.70 20.24 12.88
C PHE A 62 -15.57 21.50 12.82
N ASN A 63 -14.93 22.64 12.57
CA ASN A 63 -15.61 23.93 12.48
C ASN A 63 -16.35 24.13 11.13
N PHE A 64 -17.13 25.21 11.04
CA PHE A 64 -17.80 25.60 9.80
C PHE A 64 -16.80 25.72 8.64
N ARG A 65 -17.20 25.28 7.43
CA ARG A 65 -16.34 25.21 6.23
C ARG A 65 -15.06 24.39 6.43
N HIS A 66 -15.16 23.31 7.21
CA HIS A 66 -14.05 22.36 7.36
C HIS A 66 -13.53 21.90 5.98
N PRO A 67 -12.20 21.82 5.78
CA PRO A 67 -11.61 21.60 4.46
C PRO A 67 -11.62 20.11 4.04
N TRP A 68 -12.80 19.50 3.93
CA TRP A 68 -12.99 18.08 3.61
C TRP A 68 -12.27 17.62 2.33
N LYS A 69 -12.11 18.52 1.34
CA LYS A 69 -11.36 18.24 0.11
C LYS A 69 -9.89 17.88 0.34
N LEU A 70 -9.29 18.31 1.46
CA LEU A 70 -7.92 17.94 1.80
C LEU A 70 -7.78 16.44 2.11
N TYR A 71 -8.80 15.82 2.71
CA TYR A 71 -8.80 14.37 2.98
C TYR A 71 -8.76 13.56 1.68
N VAL A 72 -9.49 13.99 0.65
CA VAL A 72 -9.44 13.36 -0.69
C VAL A 72 -8.04 13.51 -1.31
N LYS A 73 -7.38 14.66 -1.14
CA LYS A 73 -6.00 14.88 -1.61
C LYS A 73 -5.00 13.97 -0.89
N ILE A 74 -5.14 13.82 0.43
CA ILE A 74 -4.30 12.92 1.23
C ILE A 74 -4.50 11.48 0.76
N GLY A 75 -5.74 11.04 0.60
CA GLY A 75 -6.05 9.72 0.06
C GLY A 75 -5.46 9.47 -1.33
N ALA A 76 -5.47 10.49 -2.20
CA ALA A 76 -4.79 10.41 -3.50
C ALA A 76 -3.27 10.25 -3.37
N ALA A 77 -2.63 10.92 -2.40
CA ALA A 77 -1.21 10.72 -2.12
C ALA A 77 -0.92 9.30 -1.57
N MET A 78 -1.76 8.80 -0.66
CA MET A 78 -1.66 7.44 -0.13
C MET A 78 -1.79 6.38 -1.23
N ARG A 79 -2.72 6.56 -2.18
CA ARG A 79 -2.84 5.69 -3.36
C ARG A 79 -1.61 5.72 -4.24
N ARG A 80 -0.97 6.88 -4.44
CA ARG A 80 0.31 6.95 -5.18
C ARG A 80 1.38 6.10 -4.51
N CYS A 81 1.50 6.16 -3.17
CA CYS A 81 2.41 5.29 -2.43
C CYS A 81 2.05 3.80 -2.62
N ALA A 82 0.75 3.47 -2.62
CA ALA A 82 0.29 2.10 -2.85
C ALA A 82 0.67 1.58 -4.25
N TYR A 83 0.57 2.42 -5.30
CA TYR A 83 1.05 2.05 -6.64
C TYR A 83 2.57 1.83 -6.69
N CYS A 84 3.34 2.63 -5.96
CA CYS A 84 4.79 2.38 -5.84
C CYS A 84 5.08 1.03 -5.19
N LEU A 85 4.33 0.65 -4.15
CA LEU A 85 4.43 -0.67 -3.52
C LEU A 85 4.01 -1.80 -4.47
N GLU A 86 2.96 -1.60 -5.26
CA GLU A 86 2.55 -2.57 -6.28
C GLU A 86 3.68 -2.83 -7.28
N ASN A 87 4.28 -1.77 -7.82
CA ASN A 87 5.41 -1.88 -8.73
C ASN A 87 6.62 -2.56 -8.07
N LEU A 88 6.95 -2.21 -6.82
CA LEU A 88 8.02 -2.87 -6.07
C LEU A 88 7.75 -4.38 -5.93
N SER A 89 6.52 -4.76 -5.57
CA SER A 89 6.13 -6.17 -5.43
C SER A 89 6.27 -6.93 -6.75
N ILE A 90 5.94 -6.30 -7.88
CA ILE A 90 6.12 -6.89 -9.22
C ILE A 90 7.61 -7.05 -9.54
N CYS A 91 8.43 -6.04 -9.26
CA CYS A 91 9.88 -6.12 -9.48
C CYS A 91 10.53 -7.24 -8.67
N ILE A 92 10.17 -7.36 -7.38
CA ILE A 92 10.69 -8.40 -6.49
C ILE A 92 10.31 -9.81 -6.98
N ASN A 93 9.15 -9.97 -7.61
CA ASN A 93 8.73 -11.24 -8.20
C ASN A 93 9.39 -11.50 -9.57
N TYR A 94 9.62 -10.47 -10.38
CA TYR A 94 10.31 -10.63 -11.67
C TYR A 94 11.80 -10.98 -11.50
N GLU A 95 12.47 -10.37 -10.52
CA GLU A 95 13.88 -10.68 -10.20
C GLU A 95 14.07 -12.15 -9.76
N THR A 96 13.01 -12.80 -9.26
CA THR A 96 13.03 -14.24 -8.96
C THR A 96 12.76 -15.15 -10.17
N GLU A 97 12.16 -14.63 -11.25
CA GLU A 97 11.81 -15.43 -12.44
C GLU A 97 12.87 -15.32 -13.55
N ALA A 98 13.68 -14.25 -13.56
CA ALA A 98 14.81 -14.13 -14.48
C ALA A 98 15.91 -15.15 -14.12
N PRO A 99 16.22 -16.14 -14.98
CA PRO A 99 17.30 -17.06 -14.70
C PRO A 99 18.65 -16.32 -14.69
N ASP A 100 19.59 -16.77 -13.86
CA ASP A 100 21.01 -16.35 -13.75
C ASP A 100 21.80 -16.57 -15.07
N GLN A 101 21.29 -16.07 -16.18
CA GLN A 101 21.86 -16.16 -17.52
C GLN A 101 22.43 -14.79 -17.84
N VAL A 102 23.61 -14.50 -17.28
CA VAL A 102 24.75 -13.73 -17.85
C VAL A 102 25.60 -13.28 -16.66
N LYS A 103 26.37 -14.21 -16.11
CA LYS A 103 27.68 -13.88 -15.53
C LYS A 103 28.71 -14.56 -16.44
N LYS A 104 29.25 -13.78 -17.37
CA LYS A 104 30.35 -14.19 -18.25
C LYS A 104 31.60 -13.45 -17.83
#